data_AF-A0AAW6U520-F1
#
_entry.id   AF-A0AAW6U520-F1
#
_cell.length_a   1.000
_cell.length_b   1.000
_cell.length_c   1.000
_cell.angle_alpha   90.00
_cell.angle_beta   90.00
_cell.angle_gamma   90.00
#
_symmetry.space_group_name_H-M   'P 1'
#
loop_
_entity.id
_entity.type
_entity.pdbx_description
1 polymer ?
#
loop_
_entity_poly.entity_id
_entity_poly.type
_entity_poly.pdbx_seq_one_letter_code
_entity_poly.pdbx_strand_id
1 'polypeptide(L)'
;MDTLKKIWASIVNLFKRLFLPQKKAVDVYAEEALLSPGKVIARRFIKNKLAVIGIIGFTFIFFFSFGLSLIIPLNMFYTNTFHRNLPPNYQYLNVPKQLEREGIVEIESGNAFSIGLSEAGKVYMWGASYREVQNMPDAVKNGTNFVDVSAGSQHLMAVDADGNMYFWGYNHQQQAKIHDRFVTAFEEDPITYLKGGFERTLAITESGAVYVWGVGANNIGDVMRGSPYIYYDEFDNPIKAIDVVSNFNNALVLLEDGTVRLIGVQSDLVNTLPMILIDGSVQVTQIGVTVYNAFAVDSNGNLYVWGATSFGVHGPFIPEEAKTNVKQLGVGYEHAVVLTEDGHVYAWGNNDLRQTELPRGLSNANIKDIFVDSYQNFAVDEEGNVHTWGNKGFLLGSDEQGRDFIIQLIHGGKITLTVGAVAVLISLVIGVTVGLTAGYFGGRIDNLLMRFAEIVASFPFLPFAITLSALLMGGATTEVQRMLLIMIILGVLSWTGLARLIRGQILSERERDYVLAAKALGIKQKHIIWRHIFPAVISIVIVNLTIGYAGSLLTEAGLSFLGFGVQKPNPSWGNILTAAQDVNVIRTYWWRWILPGIAILTAALSINLIGDALRDAMDPKNAER
;
A
#
# COMPACT_ATOMS: atom_id res chain seq x y z
N MET A 1 -8.58 14.40 22.89
CA MET A 1 -7.59 13.70 23.73
C MET A 1 -8.24 13.04 24.96
N ASP A 2 -9.19 13.69 25.63
CA ASP A 2 -9.88 13.11 26.80
C ASP A 2 -10.78 11.90 26.50
N THR A 3 -11.40 11.86 25.32
CA THR A 3 -12.22 10.72 24.88
C THR A 3 -11.37 9.46 24.69
N LEU A 4 -10.18 9.58 24.09
CA LEU A 4 -9.22 8.49 23.92
C LEU A 4 -8.68 8.00 25.26
N LYS A 5 -8.38 8.91 26.21
CA LYS A 5 -7.96 8.55 27.57
C LYS A 5 -9.06 7.80 28.33
N LYS A 6 -10.34 8.19 28.17
CA LYS A 6 -11.48 7.48 28.77
C LYS A 6 -11.67 6.07 28.18
N ILE A 7 -11.52 5.93 26.86
CA ILE A 7 -11.58 4.62 26.19
C ILE A 7 -10.42 3.72 26.66
N TRP A 8 -9.19 4.26 26.70
CA TRP A 8 -8.02 3.51 27.18
C TRP A 8 -8.15 3.09 28.64
N ALA A 9 -8.61 3.99 29.52
CA ALA A 9 -8.89 3.67 30.92
C ALA A 9 -9.98 2.59 31.06
N SER A 10 -11.00 2.61 30.19
CA SER A 10 -12.04 1.58 30.15
C SER A 10 -11.48 0.22 29.72
N ILE A 11 -10.60 0.19 28.72
CA ILE A 11 -9.91 -1.03 28.25
C ILE A 11 -8.98 -1.59 29.34
N VAL A 12 -8.19 -0.74 30.00
CA VAL A 12 -7.28 -1.15 31.08
C VAL A 12 -8.06 -1.67 32.29
N ASN A 13 -9.18 -1.05 32.66
CA ASN A 13 -10.04 -1.54 33.73
C ASN A 13 -10.74 -2.85 33.38
N LEU A 14 -11.12 -3.05 32.11
CA LEU A 14 -11.62 -4.33 31.60
C LEU A 14 -10.52 -5.41 31.73
N PHE A 15 -9.28 -5.11 31.33
CA PHE A 15 -8.12 -5.99 31.46
C PHE A 15 -7.83 -6.38 32.92
N LYS A 16 -7.85 -5.41 33.85
CA LYS A 16 -7.66 -5.68 35.28
C LYS A 16 -8.75 -6.60 35.86
N ARG A 17 -10.00 -6.47 35.39
CA ARG A 17 -11.10 -7.36 35.81
C ARG A 17 -10.98 -8.77 35.23
N LEU A 18 -10.26 -8.96 34.13
CA LEU A 18 -10.10 -10.24 33.43
C LEU A 18 -8.97 -11.11 33.98
N PHE A 19 -7.88 -10.51 34.46
CA PHE A 19 -6.65 -11.23 34.80
C PHE A 19 -6.27 -11.20 36.29
N LEU A 20 -6.94 -10.38 37.11
CA LEU A 20 -6.76 -10.40 38.56
C LEU A 20 -7.93 -11.16 39.23
N PRO A 21 -7.65 -12.11 40.14
CA PRO A 21 -8.70 -12.80 40.87
C PRO A 21 -9.49 -11.80 41.73
N GLN A 22 -10.77 -11.62 41.42
CA GLN A 22 -11.65 -10.81 42.25
C GLN A 22 -12.08 -11.61 43.49
N LYS A 23 -12.03 -10.97 44.66
CA LYS A 23 -12.49 -11.54 45.93
C LYS A 23 -13.94 -12.03 45.81
N LYS A 24 -14.20 -13.23 46.35
CA LYS A 24 -15.42 -14.01 46.15
C LYS A 24 -16.63 -13.49 46.94
N ALA A 25 -17.77 -13.73 46.30
CA ALA A 25 -19.10 -14.10 46.81
C ALA A 25 -19.90 -13.07 47.63
N VAL A 26 -20.88 -12.47 46.94
CA VAL A 26 -22.18 -12.11 47.52
C VAL A 26 -23.25 -12.83 46.68
N ASP A 27 -24.29 -13.26 47.35
CA ASP A 27 -25.36 -14.17 46.91
C ASP A 27 -25.89 -13.87 45.49
N VAL A 28 -25.43 -14.66 44.51
CA VAL A 28 -25.65 -14.44 43.07
C VAL A 28 -27.14 -14.48 42.73
N TYR A 29 -27.92 -15.28 43.45
CA TYR A 29 -29.34 -15.47 43.19
C TYR A 29 -30.22 -14.33 43.72
N ALA A 30 -29.85 -13.71 44.85
CA ALA A 30 -30.57 -12.56 45.41
C ALA A 30 -30.37 -11.28 44.58
N GLU A 31 -29.21 -11.15 43.94
CA GLU A 31 -28.85 -9.99 43.09
C GLU A 31 -29.41 -10.11 41.66
N GLU A 32 -29.50 -11.33 41.10
CA GLU A 32 -30.10 -11.57 39.77
C GLU A 32 -31.61 -11.31 39.74
N ALA A 33 -32.32 -11.51 40.86
CA ALA A 33 -33.75 -11.21 40.99
C ALA A 33 -34.11 -9.72 40.89
N LEU A 34 -33.13 -8.83 41.12
CA LEU A 34 -33.30 -7.36 41.09
C LEU A 34 -32.89 -6.72 39.75
N LEU A 35 -32.34 -7.51 38.80
CA LEU A 35 -31.83 -7.00 37.53
C LEU A 35 -32.83 -7.23 36.39
N SER A 36 -32.94 -6.25 35.48
CA SER A 36 -33.74 -6.44 34.27
C SER A 36 -33.14 -7.55 33.39
N PRO A 37 -33.96 -8.28 32.60
CA PRO A 37 -33.47 -9.38 31.76
C PRO A 37 -32.28 -8.99 30.86
N GLY A 38 -32.29 -7.78 30.30
CA GLY A 38 -31.16 -7.27 29.50
C GLY A 38 -29.86 -7.09 30.30
N LYS A 39 -29.93 -6.66 31.58
CA LYS A 39 -28.75 -6.53 32.43
C LYS A 39 -28.16 -7.90 32.82
N VAL A 40 -29.00 -8.92 33.01
CA VAL A 40 -28.56 -10.30 33.28
C VAL A 40 -27.80 -10.85 32.07
N ILE A 41 -28.38 -10.71 30.87
CA ILE A 41 -27.74 -11.14 29.60
C ILE A 41 -26.39 -10.43 29.41
N ALA A 42 -26.34 -9.10 29.59
CA ALA A 42 -25.10 -8.34 29.45
C ALA A 42 -24.02 -8.78 30.46
N ARG A 43 -24.39 -9.06 31.72
CA ARG A 43 -23.46 -9.54 32.75
C ARG A 43 -22.92 -10.92 32.40
N ARG A 44 -23.76 -11.85 31.92
CA ARG A 44 -23.35 -13.19 31.48
C ARG A 44 -22.42 -13.13 30.27
N PHE A 45 -22.77 -12.30 29.29
CA PHE A 45 -21.96 -12.06 28.10
C PHE A 45 -20.56 -11.54 28.45
N ILE A 46 -20.45 -10.51 29.30
CA ILE A 46 -19.14 -9.96 29.70
C ILE A 46 -18.30 -10.94 30.54
N LYS A 47 -18.95 -11.82 31.32
CA LYS A 47 -18.24 -12.87 32.08
C LYS A 47 -17.68 -13.97 31.17
N ASN A 48 -18.20 -14.15 29.97
CA ASN A 48 -17.70 -15.13 29.01
C ASN A 48 -16.40 -14.63 28.37
N LYS A 49 -15.28 -15.32 28.64
CA LYS A 49 -13.96 -14.96 28.12
C LYS A 49 -13.92 -14.95 26.58
N LEU A 50 -14.63 -15.86 25.92
CA LEU A 50 -14.70 -15.93 24.45
C LEU A 50 -15.40 -14.69 23.88
N ALA A 51 -16.46 -14.21 24.53
CA ALA A 51 -17.16 -12.98 24.15
C ALA A 51 -16.21 -11.78 24.16
N VAL A 52 -15.42 -11.66 25.23
CA VAL A 52 -14.49 -10.56 25.41
C VAL A 52 -13.37 -10.60 24.36
N ILE A 53 -12.82 -11.77 24.06
CA ILE A 53 -11.82 -11.94 22.98
C ILE A 53 -12.43 -11.51 21.64
N GLY A 54 -13.66 -11.94 21.35
CA GLY A 54 -14.36 -11.55 20.13
C GLY A 54 -14.59 -10.03 20.03
N ILE A 55 -15.01 -9.37 21.11
CA ILE A 55 -15.18 -7.91 21.15
C ILE A 55 -13.86 -7.19 20.90
N ILE A 56 -12.78 -7.61 21.56
CA ILE A 56 -11.46 -6.98 21.41
C ILE A 56 -10.99 -7.14 19.96
N GLY A 57 -11.06 -8.34 19.40
CA GLY A 57 -10.67 -8.62 18.02
C GLY A 57 -11.50 -7.84 17.00
N PHE A 58 -12.82 -7.81 17.15
CA PHE A 58 -13.70 -7.05 16.27
C PHE A 58 -13.47 -5.53 16.40
N THR A 59 -13.28 -5.02 17.61
CA THR A 59 -13.01 -3.58 17.85
C THR A 59 -11.67 -3.17 17.23
N PHE A 60 -10.65 -4.01 17.37
CA PHE A 60 -9.35 -3.77 16.73
C PHE A 60 -9.49 -3.69 15.20
N ILE A 61 -10.16 -4.67 14.59
CA ILE A 61 -10.40 -4.70 13.14
C ILE A 61 -11.24 -3.53 12.68
N PHE A 62 -12.29 -3.19 13.44
CA PHE A 62 -13.15 -2.07 13.11
C PHE A 62 -12.36 -0.75 13.14
N PHE A 63 -11.53 -0.54 14.16
CA PHE A 63 -10.68 0.65 14.24
C PHE A 63 -9.60 0.65 13.15
N PHE A 64 -8.97 -0.49 12.87
CA PHE A 64 -8.00 -0.64 11.80
C PHE A 64 -8.61 -0.26 10.45
N SER A 65 -9.80 -0.78 10.12
CA SER A 65 -10.45 -0.57 8.83
C SER A 65 -11.15 0.78 8.70
N PHE A 66 -11.93 1.20 9.70
CA PHE A 66 -12.71 2.45 9.63
C PHE A 66 -11.93 3.62 10.22
N GLY A 67 -11.32 3.45 11.39
CA GLY A 67 -10.59 4.51 12.08
C GLY A 67 -9.39 5.01 11.29
N LEU A 68 -8.51 4.12 10.85
CA LEU A 68 -7.32 4.52 10.07
C LEU A 68 -7.69 5.05 8.67
N SER A 69 -8.78 4.57 8.06
CA SER A 69 -9.22 5.07 6.74
C SER A 69 -9.61 6.55 6.72
N LEU A 70 -9.89 7.15 7.89
CA LEU A 70 -10.20 8.57 8.00
C LEU A 70 -8.94 9.46 7.96
N ILE A 71 -7.78 8.88 8.29
CA ILE A 71 -6.50 9.60 8.41
C ILE A 71 -5.61 9.31 7.20
N ILE A 72 -5.73 8.10 6.65
CA ILE A 72 -4.89 7.62 5.55
C ILE A 72 -5.74 7.59 4.26
N PRO A 73 -5.58 8.56 3.35
CA PRO A 73 -6.35 8.60 2.11
C PRO A 73 -5.96 7.45 1.17
N LEU A 74 -6.93 7.01 0.35
CA LEU A 74 -6.70 6.03 -0.71
C LEU A 74 -6.60 6.73 -2.05
N ASN A 75 -5.46 6.59 -2.73
CA ASN A 75 -5.38 6.86 -4.15
C ASN A 75 -5.61 5.55 -4.93
N MET A 76 -6.79 5.41 -5.53
CA MET A 76 -7.19 4.21 -6.27
C MET A 76 -6.41 4.01 -7.58
N PHE A 77 -5.88 5.09 -8.14
CA PHE A 77 -5.23 5.12 -9.46
C PHE A 77 -3.71 5.25 -9.38
N TYR A 78 -3.15 5.37 -8.17
CA TYR A 78 -1.70 5.34 -7.99
C TYR A 78 -1.12 4.03 -8.50
N THR A 79 -0.08 4.10 -9.31
CA THR A 79 0.66 2.95 -9.80
C THR A 79 2.13 3.33 -9.91
N ASN A 80 3.00 2.44 -9.45
CA ASN A 80 4.44 2.58 -9.60
C ASN A 80 5.03 1.21 -9.92
N THR A 81 5.62 1.07 -11.11
CA THR A 81 6.15 -0.22 -11.58
C THR A 81 7.45 -0.62 -10.87
N PHE A 82 8.16 0.34 -10.30
CA PHE A 82 9.45 0.14 -9.63
C PHE A 82 9.30 -0.31 -8.19
N HIS A 83 8.14 -0.05 -7.58
CA HIS A 83 7.81 -0.51 -6.24
C HIS A 83 6.99 -1.79 -6.24
N ARG A 84 6.91 -2.54 -7.35
CA ARG A 84 6.10 -3.76 -7.41
C ARG A 84 6.64 -4.85 -6.50
N ASN A 85 5.74 -5.40 -5.68
CA ASN A 85 6.01 -6.54 -4.82
C ASN A 85 7.28 -6.40 -3.94
N LEU A 86 7.52 -5.20 -3.42
CA LEU A 86 8.58 -4.98 -2.44
C LEU A 86 8.18 -5.57 -1.09
N PRO A 87 9.13 -6.23 -0.39
CA PRO A 87 8.85 -6.83 0.91
C PRO A 87 8.63 -5.78 2.00
N PRO A 88 7.95 -6.15 3.10
CA PRO A 88 7.79 -5.30 4.28
C PRO A 88 9.13 -4.75 4.79
N ASN A 89 9.28 -3.43 4.76
CA ASN A 89 10.45 -2.71 5.27
C ASN A 89 10.12 -1.21 5.39
N TYR A 90 10.54 -0.58 6.47
CA TYR A 90 10.25 0.84 6.75
C TYR A 90 11.51 1.63 7.15
N GLN A 91 12.65 1.25 6.56
CA GLN A 91 13.99 1.72 6.94
C GLN A 91 14.79 2.26 5.74
N TYR A 92 14.12 2.71 4.67
CA TYR A 92 14.81 3.17 3.46
C TYR A 92 15.60 4.46 3.70
N LEU A 93 15.16 5.28 4.67
CA LEU A 93 15.83 6.51 5.08
C LEU A 93 16.76 6.34 6.29
N ASN A 94 16.97 5.10 6.78
CA ASN A 94 17.77 4.85 7.97
C ASN A 94 19.24 4.66 7.58
N VAL A 95 19.96 5.77 7.46
CA VAL A 95 21.40 5.75 7.17
C VAL A 95 22.14 4.97 8.27
N PRO A 96 23.09 4.08 7.91
CA PRO A 96 23.88 3.37 8.90
C PRO A 96 24.67 4.33 9.78
N LYS A 97 24.46 4.27 11.10
CA LYS A 97 25.17 5.12 12.08
C LYS A 97 26.69 5.04 12.02
N GLN A 98 27.23 3.95 11.48
CA GLN A 98 28.67 3.81 11.31
C GLN A 98 29.17 4.64 10.11
N LEU A 99 28.42 4.68 9.01
CA LEU A 99 28.70 5.55 7.86
C LEU A 99 28.65 7.03 8.30
N GLU A 100 27.64 7.43 9.08
CA GLU A 100 27.56 8.79 9.64
C GLU A 100 28.81 9.17 10.47
N ARG A 101 29.36 8.23 11.26
CA ARG A 101 30.53 8.46 12.11
C ARG A 101 31.85 8.49 11.35
N GLU A 102 31.93 7.74 10.27
CA GLU A 102 33.12 7.66 9.41
C GLU A 102 33.19 8.81 8.41
N GLY A 103 32.16 9.66 8.33
CA GLY A 103 32.03 10.72 7.34
C GLY A 103 31.44 10.16 6.04
N ILE A 104 30.48 10.89 5.46
CA ILE A 104 29.79 10.50 4.23
C ILE A 104 30.47 11.20 3.05
N VAL A 105 30.98 10.40 2.13
CA VAL A 105 31.52 10.89 0.85
C VAL A 105 30.39 10.95 -0.18
N GLU A 106 29.63 9.86 -0.30
CA GLU A 106 28.61 9.71 -1.34
C GLU A 106 27.45 8.83 -0.88
N ILE A 107 26.25 9.14 -1.36
CA ILE A 107 25.07 8.28 -1.25
C ILE A 107 24.36 8.28 -2.60
N GLU A 108 24.11 7.10 -3.15
CA GLU A 108 23.22 6.91 -4.30
C GLU A 108 22.06 5.97 -3.91
N SER A 109 20.90 6.11 -4.57
CA SER A 109 19.70 5.35 -4.20
C SER A 109 18.96 4.78 -5.39
N GLY A 110 18.79 3.44 -5.37
CA GLY A 110 17.85 2.78 -6.24
C GLY A 110 16.41 2.89 -5.75
N ASN A 111 15.53 2.07 -6.33
CA ASN A 111 14.08 2.17 -6.10
C ASN A 111 13.64 2.01 -4.63
N ALA A 112 14.37 1.21 -3.86
CA ALA A 112 13.99 0.78 -2.51
C ALA A 112 15.18 0.60 -1.55
N PHE A 113 16.38 0.87 -2.02
CA PHE A 113 17.64 0.70 -1.31
C PHE A 113 18.55 1.89 -1.59
N SER A 114 19.60 2.01 -0.79
CA SER A 114 20.64 3.01 -0.96
C SER A 114 22.00 2.39 -0.69
N ILE A 115 23.02 2.94 -1.35
CA ILE A 115 24.44 2.64 -1.16
C ILE A 115 25.14 3.91 -0.71
N GLY A 116 26.11 3.78 0.17
CA GLY A 116 26.90 4.93 0.61
C GLY A 116 28.36 4.58 0.81
N LEU A 117 29.23 5.56 0.56
CA LEU A 117 30.67 5.48 0.69
C LEU A 117 31.12 6.35 1.87
N SER A 118 31.95 5.79 2.76
CA SER A 118 32.56 6.56 3.85
C SER A 118 33.93 7.14 3.49
N GLU A 119 34.40 8.13 4.24
CA GLU A 119 35.75 8.70 4.04
C GLU A 119 36.87 7.66 4.26
N ALA A 120 36.56 6.60 5.02
CA ALA A 120 37.45 5.45 5.21
C ALA A 120 37.43 4.46 4.03
N GLY A 121 36.81 4.81 2.89
CA GLY A 121 36.74 3.99 1.69
C GLY A 121 35.89 2.73 1.84
N LYS A 122 34.93 2.72 2.77
CA LYS A 122 34.08 1.56 3.05
C LYS A 122 32.67 1.76 2.51
N VAL A 123 32.13 0.70 1.91
CA VAL A 123 30.80 0.70 1.29
C VAL A 123 29.75 0.19 2.26
N TYR A 124 28.63 0.90 2.34
CA TYR A 124 27.46 0.56 3.14
C TYR A 124 26.23 0.44 2.25
N MET A 125 25.28 -0.43 2.63
CA MET A 125 24.01 -0.58 1.92
C MET A 125 22.87 -0.78 2.92
N TRP A 126 21.73 -0.15 2.65
CA TRP A 126 20.52 -0.26 3.47
C TRP A 126 19.24 -0.16 2.64
N GLY A 127 18.09 -0.29 3.30
CA GLY A 127 16.76 -0.34 2.69
C GLY A 127 16.24 -1.76 2.48
N ALA A 128 15.28 -1.95 1.58
CA ALA A 128 14.88 -3.28 1.12
C ALA A 128 15.13 -3.44 -0.35
N SER A 129 15.46 -4.65 -0.76
CA SER A 129 15.50 -4.95 -2.17
C SER A 129 15.30 -6.43 -2.40
N TYR A 130 15.27 -6.77 -3.68
CA TYR A 130 15.30 -8.14 -4.16
C TYR A 130 16.57 -8.84 -3.69
N ARG A 131 16.52 -10.17 -3.68
CA ARG A 131 17.59 -11.02 -3.14
C ARG A 131 18.93 -10.72 -3.82
N GLU A 132 18.89 -10.38 -5.10
CA GLU A 132 20.04 -10.09 -5.95
C GLU A 132 20.78 -8.83 -5.51
N VAL A 133 20.06 -7.77 -5.14
CA VAL A 133 20.65 -6.51 -4.65
C VAL A 133 21.27 -6.68 -3.27
N GLN A 134 20.70 -7.57 -2.44
CA GLN A 134 21.26 -7.85 -1.12
C GLN A 134 22.57 -8.64 -1.17
N ASN A 135 22.90 -9.28 -2.29
CA ASN A 135 24.10 -10.09 -2.46
C ASN A 135 25.33 -9.22 -2.82
N MET A 136 25.70 -8.32 -1.92
CA MET A 136 26.93 -7.53 -2.06
C MET A 136 28.17 -8.46 -2.11
N PRO A 137 29.11 -8.27 -3.06
CA PRO A 137 30.31 -9.09 -3.16
C PRO A 137 31.17 -9.04 -1.88
N ASP A 138 31.80 -10.16 -1.52
CA ASP A 138 32.63 -10.24 -0.30
C ASP A 138 33.84 -9.29 -0.34
N ALA A 139 34.39 -9.01 -1.53
CA ALA A 139 35.44 -8.02 -1.71
C ALA A 139 34.97 -6.61 -1.32
N VAL A 140 33.75 -6.23 -1.74
CA VAL A 140 33.14 -4.93 -1.39
C VAL A 140 32.79 -4.87 0.09
N LYS A 141 32.19 -5.94 0.61
CA LYS A 141 31.74 -5.99 2.01
C LYS A 141 32.88 -5.88 3.03
N ASN A 142 34.06 -6.41 2.70
CA ASN A 142 35.21 -6.44 3.59
C ASN A 142 36.31 -5.42 3.23
N GLY A 143 36.20 -4.76 2.07
CA GLY A 143 37.17 -3.78 1.59
C GLY A 143 37.00 -2.39 2.23
N THR A 144 38.05 -1.58 2.10
CA THR A 144 38.15 -0.21 2.67
C THR A 144 38.92 0.75 1.75
N ASN A 145 39.11 0.38 0.48
CA ASN A 145 39.83 1.15 -0.53
C ASN A 145 38.90 1.63 -1.66
N PHE A 146 37.58 1.71 -1.41
CA PHE A 146 36.63 2.18 -2.40
C PHE A 146 36.69 3.70 -2.55
N VAL A 147 36.59 4.18 -3.78
CA VAL A 147 36.68 5.60 -4.14
C VAL A 147 35.40 6.13 -4.76
N ASP A 148 34.53 5.24 -5.26
CA ASP A 148 33.30 5.60 -5.95
C ASP A 148 32.23 4.51 -5.76
N VAL A 149 30.97 4.90 -5.67
CA VAL A 149 29.81 4.01 -5.60
C VAL A 149 28.68 4.57 -6.44
N SER A 150 27.97 3.68 -7.15
CA SER A 150 26.79 4.11 -7.89
C SER A 150 25.65 3.10 -7.84
N ALA A 151 24.41 3.58 -7.98
CA ALA A 151 23.20 2.79 -7.99
C ALA A 151 22.36 3.09 -9.24
N GLY A 152 21.93 2.03 -9.92
CA GLY A 152 20.75 2.09 -10.77
C GLY A 152 19.48 1.77 -9.98
N SER A 153 18.36 1.64 -10.69
CA SER A 153 17.05 1.35 -10.13
C SER A 153 17.02 0.01 -9.35
N GLN A 154 17.77 -1.00 -9.82
CA GLN A 154 17.82 -2.36 -9.26
C GLN A 154 19.21 -3.03 -9.33
N HIS A 155 20.27 -2.27 -9.60
CA HIS A 155 21.66 -2.77 -9.63
C HIS A 155 22.60 -1.74 -9.02
N LEU A 156 23.78 -2.19 -8.62
CA LEU A 156 24.77 -1.37 -7.93
C LEU A 156 26.16 -1.63 -8.48
N MET A 157 27.02 -0.64 -8.27
CA MET A 157 28.43 -0.71 -8.59
C MET A 157 29.28 -0.02 -7.53
N ALA A 158 30.52 -0.47 -7.41
CA ALA A 158 31.55 0.16 -6.59
C ALA A 158 32.89 0.05 -7.31
N VAL A 159 33.72 1.10 -7.20
CA VAL A 159 35.05 1.14 -7.79
C VAL A 159 36.08 1.35 -6.69
N ASP A 160 37.13 0.53 -6.70
CA ASP A 160 38.24 0.68 -5.77
C ASP A 160 39.37 1.56 -6.31
N ALA A 161 40.27 1.96 -5.42
CA ALA A 161 41.41 2.81 -5.74
C ALA A 161 42.40 2.18 -6.74
N ASP A 162 42.33 0.85 -6.96
CA ASP A 162 43.13 0.13 -7.93
C ASP A 162 42.44 0.07 -9.32
N GLY A 163 41.25 0.63 -9.45
CA GLY A 163 40.44 0.65 -10.68
C GLY A 163 39.60 -0.62 -10.88
N ASN A 164 39.51 -1.51 -9.89
CA ASN A 164 38.64 -2.68 -9.98
C ASN A 164 37.19 -2.26 -9.81
N MET A 165 36.33 -2.75 -10.71
CA MET A 165 34.90 -2.47 -10.70
C MET A 165 34.12 -3.70 -10.26
N TYR A 166 33.22 -3.49 -9.31
CA TYR A 166 32.37 -4.54 -8.75
C TYR A 166 30.92 -4.21 -9.06
N PHE A 167 30.16 -5.18 -9.58
CA PHE A 167 28.75 -5.02 -9.93
C PHE A 167 27.91 -6.11 -9.27
N TRP A 168 26.71 -5.75 -8.81
CA TRP A 168 25.72 -6.73 -8.32
C TRP A 168 24.29 -6.20 -8.44
N GLY A 169 23.31 -7.08 -8.22
CA GLY A 169 21.89 -6.76 -8.37
C GLY A 169 21.25 -7.41 -9.60
N TYR A 170 20.12 -6.85 -10.03
CA TYR A 170 19.33 -7.39 -11.14
C TYR A 170 20.12 -7.29 -12.45
N ASN A 171 20.31 -8.42 -13.14
CA ASN A 171 21.27 -8.50 -14.26
C ASN A 171 20.73 -9.19 -15.54
N HIS A 172 19.41 -9.22 -15.74
CA HIS A 172 18.83 -9.97 -16.87
C HIS A 172 19.22 -9.43 -18.26
N GLN A 173 19.69 -8.18 -18.35
CA GLN A 173 20.13 -7.53 -19.59
C GLN A 173 21.60 -7.04 -19.49
N GLN A 174 22.40 -7.65 -18.62
CA GLN A 174 23.82 -7.32 -18.40
C GLN A 174 24.11 -5.94 -17.78
N GLN A 175 23.11 -5.26 -17.18
CA GLN A 175 23.32 -3.97 -16.51
C GLN A 175 24.22 -4.07 -15.26
N ALA A 176 24.19 -5.19 -14.53
CA ALA A 176 25.02 -5.41 -13.35
C ALA A 176 26.30 -6.19 -13.69
N LYS A 177 26.94 -5.86 -14.82
CA LYS A 177 28.30 -6.28 -15.20
C LYS A 177 28.81 -5.41 -16.34
N ILE A 178 30.10 -5.48 -16.66
CA ILE A 178 30.60 -4.98 -17.95
C ILE A 178 29.94 -5.80 -19.07
N HIS A 179 29.34 -5.12 -20.04
CA HIS A 179 28.67 -5.77 -21.16
C HIS A 179 29.69 -6.51 -22.04
N ASP A 180 29.39 -7.75 -22.42
CA ASP A 180 30.34 -8.64 -23.12
C ASP A 180 30.86 -8.03 -24.44
N ARG A 181 30.03 -7.19 -25.09
CA ARG A 181 30.37 -6.44 -26.32
C ARG A 181 31.53 -5.44 -26.14
N PHE A 182 31.75 -4.91 -24.95
CA PHE A 182 32.65 -3.76 -24.73
C PHE A 182 33.94 -4.13 -23.99
N VAL A 183 34.11 -5.39 -23.56
CA VAL A 183 35.27 -5.84 -22.78
C VAL A 183 36.59 -5.44 -23.45
N THR A 184 36.78 -5.82 -24.72
CA THR A 184 38.02 -5.48 -25.47
C THR A 184 38.19 -3.97 -25.66
N ALA A 185 37.10 -3.21 -25.80
CA ALA A 185 37.19 -1.76 -25.96
C ALA A 185 37.70 -1.10 -24.67
N PHE A 186 37.27 -1.59 -23.50
CA PHE A 186 37.72 -1.07 -22.21
C PHE A 186 39.13 -1.51 -21.81
N GLU A 187 39.68 -2.54 -22.46
CA GLU A 187 41.11 -2.87 -22.34
C GLU A 187 42.00 -1.87 -23.09
N GLU A 188 41.50 -1.30 -24.20
CA GLU A 188 42.21 -0.31 -25.01
C GLU A 188 42.00 1.14 -24.53
N ASP A 189 40.81 1.45 -24.01
CA ASP A 189 40.39 2.76 -23.54
C ASP A 189 39.68 2.62 -22.17
N PRO A 190 40.43 2.65 -21.05
CA PRO A 190 39.90 2.37 -19.73
C PRO A 190 38.76 3.30 -19.30
N ILE A 191 37.84 2.76 -18.50
CA ILE A 191 36.73 3.54 -17.92
C ILE A 191 37.27 4.45 -16.80
N THR A 192 36.86 5.72 -16.81
CA THR A 192 37.18 6.73 -15.78
C THR A 192 35.96 7.19 -14.99
N TYR A 193 34.76 6.99 -15.53
CA TYR A 193 33.50 7.35 -14.90
C TYR A 193 32.49 6.23 -15.11
N LEU A 194 31.75 5.87 -14.06
CA LEU A 194 30.79 4.78 -14.11
C LEU A 194 29.54 5.15 -13.30
N LYS A 195 28.36 5.07 -13.92
CA LYS A 195 27.11 5.48 -13.26
C LYS A 195 25.92 4.59 -13.58
N GLY A 196 25.06 4.39 -12.59
CA GLY A 196 23.74 3.80 -12.74
C GLY A 196 22.76 4.77 -13.39
N GLY A 197 22.12 4.36 -14.47
CA GLY A 197 21.10 5.13 -15.19
C GLY A 197 19.78 4.38 -15.22
N PHE A 198 18.97 4.48 -14.16
CA PHE A 198 17.76 3.66 -13.99
C PHE A 198 18.06 2.16 -14.22
N GLU A 199 17.58 1.56 -15.31
CA GLU A 199 17.80 0.14 -15.64
C GLU A 199 19.03 -0.09 -16.57
N ARG A 200 19.86 0.93 -16.73
CA ARG A 200 21.07 0.96 -17.57
C ARG A 200 22.31 1.31 -16.77
N THR A 201 23.45 1.04 -17.38
CA THR A 201 24.76 1.42 -16.87
C THR A 201 25.45 2.30 -17.89
N LEU A 202 26.07 3.35 -17.40
CA LEU A 202 26.72 4.39 -18.17
C LEU A 202 28.21 4.38 -17.82
N ALA A 203 29.07 4.58 -18.80
CA ALA A 203 30.49 4.77 -18.57
C ALA A 203 31.07 5.86 -19.47
N ILE A 204 32.11 6.52 -19.00
CA ILE A 204 32.97 7.39 -19.80
C ILE A 204 34.40 6.84 -19.72
N THR A 205 35.09 6.77 -20.85
CA THR A 205 36.46 6.29 -20.94
C THR A 205 37.49 7.42 -20.89
N GLU A 206 38.79 7.11 -20.83
CA GLU A 206 39.88 8.10 -20.84
C GLU A 206 39.87 9.01 -22.07
N SER A 207 39.46 8.47 -23.23
CA SER A 207 39.27 9.24 -24.46
C SER A 207 38.06 10.17 -24.41
N GLY A 208 37.18 10.03 -23.42
CA GLY A 208 35.92 10.77 -23.30
C GLY A 208 34.76 10.14 -24.06
N ALA A 209 34.87 8.90 -24.51
CA ALA A 209 33.79 8.19 -25.19
C ALA A 209 32.73 7.69 -24.20
N VAL A 210 31.45 7.90 -24.54
CA VAL A 210 30.32 7.50 -23.70
C VAL A 210 29.79 6.13 -24.11
N TYR A 211 29.67 5.23 -23.13
CA TYR A 211 29.09 3.91 -23.30
C TYR A 211 27.81 3.78 -22.49
N VAL A 212 26.78 3.19 -23.12
CA VAL A 212 25.50 2.86 -22.48
C VAL A 212 25.19 1.39 -22.72
N TRP A 213 24.82 0.65 -21.68
CA TRP A 213 24.35 -0.74 -21.77
C TRP A 213 23.31 -1.10 -20.70
N GLY A 214 22.79 -2.33 -20.74
CA GLY A 214 21.73 -2.79 -19.85
C GLY A 214 20.41 -3.02 -20.60
N VAL A 215 19.29 -2.63 -20.01
CA VAL A 215 17.97 -2.80 -20.64
C VAL A 215 17.91 -2.11 -22.00
N GLY A 216 17.62 -2.91 -23.02
CA GLY A 216 17.54 -2.50 -24.42
C GLY A 216 18.79 -2.81 -25.25
N ALA A 217 19.97 -3.00 -24.64
CA ALA A 217 21.24 -3.19 -25.35
C ALA A 217 21.26 -4.39 -26.33
N ASN A 218 20.40 -5.38 -26.09
CA ASN A 218 20.27 -6.60 -26.90
C ASN A 218 19.10 -6.60 -27.90
N ASN A 219 18.25 -5.57 -27.92
CA ASN A 219 17.04 -5.53 -28.75
C ASN A 219 17.28 -4.79 -30.09
N ILE A 220 16.85 -5.40 -31.20
CA ILE A 220 16.80 -4.73 -32.51
C ILE A 220 15.73 -3.62 -32.43
N GLY A 221 16.13 -2.36 -32.62
CA GLY A 221 15.25 -1.20 -32.51
C GLY A 221 15.36 -0.41 -31.21
N ASP A 222 16.32 -0.74 -30.33
CA ASP A 222 16.58 0.02 -29.11
C ASP A 222 17.32 1.35 -29.36
N VAL A 223 17.07 2.26 -28.44
CA VAL A 223 17.22 3.70 -28.52
C VAL A 223 18.66 4.18 -28.36
N MET A 224 19.53 3.38 -27.71
CA MET A 224 20.92 3.75 -27.40
C MET A 224 21.95 2.67 -27.76
N ARG A 225 21.66 1.82 -28.74
CA ARG A 225 22.59 0.76 -29.18
C ARG A 225 23.91 1.30 -29.79
N GLY A 226 23.94 2.58 -30.15
CA GLY A 226 25.04 3.27 -30.84
C GLY A 226 26.35 3.38 -30.08
N SER A 227 26.43 2.94 -28.81
CA SER A 227 27.65 2.96 -28.01
C SER A 227 28.86 2.35 -28.76
N PRO A 228 30.04 3.01 -28.75
CA PRO A 228 30.33 4.29 -28.08
C PRO A 228 29.80 5.53 -28.80
N TYR A 229 29.50 6.58 -28.03
CA TYR A 229 29.23 7.92 -28.54
C TYR A 229 30.46 8.81 -28.31
N ILE A 230 30.96 9.41 -29.39
CA ILE A 230 32.12 10.29 -29.39
C ILE A 230 31.67 11.64 -29.94
N TYR A 231 32.12 12.72 -29.33
CA TYR A 231 31.72 14.08 -29.65
C TYR A 231 32.88 14.86 -30.23
N TYR A 232 32.56 15.75 -31.17
CA TYR A 232 33.53 16.57 -31.88
C TYR A 232 33.04 18.02 -31.93
N ASP A 233 33.98 18.96 -31.99
CA ASP A 233 33.70 20.38 -32.23
C ASP A 233 33.41 20.65 -33.72
N GLU A 234 33.18 21.92 -34.06
CA GLU A 234 32.95 22.35 -35.45
C GLU A 234 34.17 22.14 -36.37
N PHE A 235 35.34 21.87 -35.80
CA PHE A 235 36.62 21.65 -36.48
C PHE A 235 37.05 20.18 -36.48
N ASP A 236 36.16 19.26 -36.09
CA ASP A 236 36.40 17.81 -36.02
C ASP A 236 37.45 17.40 -34.96
N ASN A 237 37.69 18.25 -33.95
CA ASN A 237 38.49 17.87 -32.78
C ASN A 237 37.62 17.14 -31.76
N PRO A 238 38.11 16.05 -31.15
CA PRO A 238 37.36 15.32 -30.14
C PRO A 238 37.16 16.16 -28.88
N ILE A 239 35.95 16.15 -28.34
CA ILE A 239 35.58 16.78 -27.07
C ILE A 239 35.24 15.67 -26.09
N LYS A 240 35.87 15.68 -24.92
CA LYS A 240 35.63 14.65 -23.90
C LYS A 240 34.29 14.85 -23.21
N ALA A 241 33.54 13.76 -23.02
CA ALA A 241 32.47 13.74 -22.04
C ALA A 241 33.05 13.74 -20.62
N ILE A 242 32.38 14.43 -19.69
CA ILE A 242 32.79 14.51 -18.28
C ILE A 242 31.68 14.07 -17.32
N ASP A 243 30.42 14.08 -17.75
CA ASP A 243 29.30 13.53 -17.00
C ASP A 243 28.23 12.97 -17.97
N VAL A 244 27.53 11.94 -17.52
CA VAL A 244 26.41 11.34 -18.24
C VAL A 244 25.36 10.83 -17.27
N VAL A 245 24.11 11.19 -17.53
CA VAL A 245 22.92 10.70 -16.80
C VAL A 245 21.89 10.20 -17.79
N SER A 246 21.05 9.24 -17.40
CA SER A 246 20.03 8.72 -18.32
C SER A 246 18.71 8.41 -17.64
N ASN A 247 17.65 8.47 -18.42
CA ASN A 247 16.36 7.85 -18.13
C ASN A 247 16.15 6.64 -19.07
N PHE A 248 14.92 6.10 -19.13
CA PHE A 248 14.63 4.93 -19.96
C PHE A 248 14.95 5.10 -21.45
N ASN A 249 14.81 6.31 -21.96
CA ASN A 249 14.75 6.59 -23.39
C ASN A 249 15.83 7.56 -23.86
N ASN A 250 16.37 8.39 -22.98
CA ASN A 250 17.30 9.46 -23.30
C ASN A 250 18.45 9.52 -22.28
N ALA A 251 19.64 9.89 -22.75
CA ALA A 251 20.80 10.15 -21.92
C ALA A 251 21.30 11.56 -22.24
N LEU A 252 21.64 12.29 -21.19
CA LEU A 252 22.19 13.63 -21.27
C LEU A 252 23.69 13.53 -20.96
N VAL A 253 24.49 14.15 -21.81
CA VAL A 253 25.95 14.13 -21.72
C VAL A 253 26.44 15.56 -21.57
N LEU A 254 27.27 15.79 -20.57
CA LEU A 254 28.01 17.03 -20.37
C LEU A 254 29.43 16.86 -20.92
N LEU A 255 29.86 17.80 -21.75
CA LEU A 255 31.18 17.82 -22.37
C LEU A 255 32.13 18.78 -21.62
N GLU A 256 33.43 18.57 -21.78
CA GLU A 256 34.47 19.38 -21.13
C GLU A 256 34.45 20.86 -21.55
N ASP A 257 33.90 21.17 -22.73
CA ASP A 257 33.68 22.53 -23.23
C ASP A 257 32.46 23.22 -22.61
N GLY A 258 31.76 22.55 -21.68
CA GLY A 258 30.57 23.07 -21.01
C GLY A 258 29.28 22.94 -21.79
N THR A 259 29.30 22.28 -22.96
CA THR A 259 28.10 22.06 -23.76
C THR A 259 27.44 20.73 -23.43
N VAL A 260 26.14 20.65 -23.72
CA VAL A 260 25.31 19.48 -23.44
C VAL A 260 24.91 18.80 -24.74
N ARG A 261 24.91 17.47 -24.74
CA ARG A 261 24.44 16.62 -25.84
C ARG A 261 23.42 15.63 -25.32
N LEU A 262 22.54 15.17 -26.21
CA LEU A 262 21.48 14.25 -25.86
C LEU A 262 21.53 13.03 -26.80
N ILE A 263 21.53 11.85 -26.20
CA ILE A 263 21.45 10.55 -26.87
C ILE A 263 20.04 9.99 -26.68
N GLY A 264 19.43 9.42 -27.71
CA GLY A 264 18.25 8.57 -27.57
C GLY A 264 17.16 8.84 -28.61
N VAL A 265 15.90 8.60 -28.25
CA VAL A 265 14.76 8.76 -29.17
C VAL A 265 14.27 10.20 -29.18
N GLN A 266 13.66 10.58 -30.30
CA GLN A 266 12.86 11.80 -30.38
C GLN A 266 11.79 11.80 -29.27
N SER A 267 11.84 12.82 -28.43
CA SER A 267 10.93 13.04 -27.30
C SER A 267 10.85 14.53 -27.00
N ASP A 268 9.95 14.94 -26.11
CA ASP A 268 9.84 16.34 -25.68
C ASP A 268 11.17 16.85 -25.11
N LEU A 269 11.91 16.00 -24.40
CA LEU A 269 13.26 16.25 -23.92
C LEU A 269 14.23 16.66 -25.04
N VAL A 270 14.18 15.97 -26.18
CA VAL A 270 15.03 16.29 -27.34
C VAL A 270 14.56 17.55 -28.04
N ASN A 271 13.25 17.66 -28.24
CA ASN A 271 12.64 18.77 -28.98
C ASN A 271 12.78 20.12 -28.27
N THR A 272 12.88 20.09 -26.93
CA THR A 272 12.89 21.30 -26.09
C THR A 272 14.23 21.59 -25.45
N LEU A 273 15.30 20.88 -25.84
CA LEU A 273 16.66 21.17 -25.40
C LEU A 273 17.04 22.62 -25.78
N PRO A 274 17.34 23.50 -24.81
CA PRO A 274 17.67 24.89 -25.10
C PRO A 274 18.96 25.03 -25.90
N MET A 275 18.93 25.81 -27.00
CA MET A 275 20.11 26.06 -27.85
C MET A 275 21.31 26.61 -27.09
N ILE A 276 21.07 27.46 -26.08
CA ILE A 276 22.10 28.09 -25.25
C ILE A 276 22.99 27.07 -24.51
N LEU A 277 22.48 25.84 -24.27
CA LEU A 277 23.22 24.75 -23.64
C LEU A 277 24.05 23.93 -24.63
N ILE A 278 23.83 24.10 -25.94
CA ILE A 278 24.46 23.32 -27.00
C ILE A 278 25.56 24.14 -27.70
N ASP A 279 25.34 25.44 -27.87
CA ASP A 279 26.18 26.34 -28.67
C ASP A 279 27.34 26.99 -27.89
N GLY A 280 27.53 26.62 -26.62
CA GLY A 280 28.59 27.16 -25.77
C GLY A 280 28.33 28.57 -25.22
N SER A 281 27.11 29.10 -25.39
CA SER A 281 26.73 30.40 -24.83
C SER A 281 26.77 30.45 -23.30
N VAL A 282 26.58 29.31 -22.64
CA VAL A 282 26.78 29.15 -21.19
C VAL A 282 27.65 27.92 -20.90
N GLN A 283 28.42 27.99 -19.82
CA GLN A 283 29.25 26.90 -19.34
C GLN A 283 28.44 26.03 -18.38
N VAL A 284 27.93 24.88 -18.84
CA VAL A 284 27.23 23.94 -17.97
C VAL A 284 28.21 23.19 -17.07
N THR A 285 27.85 22.99 -15.81
CA THR A 285 28.67 22.32 -14.79
C THR A 285 28.00 21.10 -14.18
N GLN A 286 26.66 21.03 -14.17
CA GLN A 286 25.91 19.90 -13.62
C GLN A 286 24.73 19.59 -14.52
N ILE A 287 24.39 18.30 -14.63
CA ILE A 287 23.24 17.81 -15.38
C ILE A 287 22.44 16.81 -14.55
N GLY A 288 21.15 16.67 -14.87
CA GLY A 288 20.27 15.71 -14.20
C GLY A 288 19.06 15.39 -15.05
N VAL A 289 18.47 14.21 -14.84
CA VAL A 289 17.29 13.76 -15.59
C VAL A 289 16.30 13.06 -14.68
N THR A 290 15.02 13.41 -14.84
CA THR A 290 13.91 12.59 -14.36
C THR A 290 13.47 11.65 -15.48
N VAL A 291 12.36 10.94 -15.29
CA VAL A 291 11.74 10.15 -16.37
C VAL A 291 11.36 11.00 -17.59
N TYR A 292 10.94 12.25 -17.39
CA TYR A 292 10.34 13.08 -18.45
C TYR A 292 10.95 14.48 -18.60
N ASN A 293 11.92 14.84 -17.74
CA ASN A 293 12.54 16.15 -17.69
C ASN A 293 14.06 16.04 -17.61
N ALA A 294 14.72 17.11 -18.02
CA ALA A 294 16.14 17.28 -17.87
C ALA A 294 16.46 18.64 -17.26
N PHE A 295 17.63 18.68 -16.66
CA PHE A 295 18.14 19.76 -15.85
C PHE A 295 19.59 20.03 -16.23
N ALA A 296 19.96 21.29 -16.22
CA ALA A 296 21.34 21.73 -16.31
C ALA A 296 21.55 22.92 -15.38
N VAL A 297 22.73 23.02 -14.76
CA VAL A 297 23.16 24.19 -14.01
C VAL A 297 24.42 24.75 -14.67
N ASP A 298 24.46 26.06 -14.90
CA ASP A 298 25.64 26.73 -15.44
C ASP A 298 26.64 27.14 -14.35
N SER A 299 27.82 27.60 -14.76
CA SER A 299 28.89 28.06 -13.86
C SER A 299 28.53 29.30 -13.04
N ASN A 300 27.43 29.99 -13.36
CA ASN A 300 26.90 31.10 -12.57
C ASN A 300 25.79 30.64 -11.60
N GLY A 301 25.49 29.34 -11.54
CA GLY A 301 24.44 28.76 -10.71
C GLY A 301 23.03 28.98 -11.25
N ASN A 302 22.85 29.28 -12.55
CA ASN A 302 21.52 29.37 -13.15
C ASN A 302 21.00 27.98 -13.50
N LEU A 303 19.75 27.70 -13.15
CA LEU A 303 19.08 26.43 -13.41
C LEU A 303 18.27 26.49 -14.70
N TYR A 304 18.51 25.52 -15.58
CA TYR A 304 17.74 25.29 -16.80
C TYR A 304 16.98 23.97 -16.65
N VAL A 305 15.66 24.00 -16.89
CA VAL A 305 14.80 22.82 -16.83
C VAL A 305 13.98 22.75 -18.11
N TRP A 306 13.87 21.57 -18.72
CA TRP A 306 13.05 21.36 -19.92
C TRP A 306 12.43 19.95 -19.94
N GLY A 307 11.67 19.64 -21.00
CA GLY A 307 10.87 18.43 -21.11
C GLY A 307 9.41 18.61 -20.70
N ALA A 308 8.76 17.54 -20.24
CA ALA A 308 7.31 17.51 -20.02
C ALA A 308 6.86 18.41 -18.84
N THR A 309 5.66 18.98 -18.91
CA THR A 309 5.12 19.81 -17.80
C THR A 309 4.34 18.99 -16.75
N SER A 310 4.40 17.66 -16.81
CA SER A 310 3.73 16.76 -15.86
C SER A 310 4.40 16.77 -14.48
N PHE A 311 3.66 16.33 -13.45
CA PHE A 311 4.14 16.15 -12.07
C PHE A 311 4.70 17.40 -11.37
N GLY A 312 4.49 18.59 -11.94
CA GLY A 312 4.93 19.85 -11.33
C GLY A 312 6.46 20.02 -11.29
N VAL A 313 7.19 19.36 -12.18
CA VAL A 313 8.66 19.38 -12.22
C VAL A 313 9.21 20.58 -12.99
N HIS A 314 8.48 21.01 -14.03
CA HIS A 314 8.88 22.09 -14.93
C HIS A 314 7.83 23.19 -14.99
N GLY A 315 8.23 24.42 -15.35
CA GLY A 315 7.33 25.57 -15.50
C GLY A 315 7.16 26.36 -14.19
N PRO A 316 5.94 26.82 -13.86
CA PRO A 316 5.70 27.76 -12.76
C PRO A 316 5.86 27.14 -11.35
N PHE A 317 6.17 25.85 -11.27
CA PHE A 317 6.32 25.11 -10.02
C PHE A 317 7.75 25.16 -9.46
N ILE A 318 8.72 25.60 -10.27
CA ILE A 318 10.11 25.77 -9.84
C ILE A 318 10.17 26.95 -8.86
N PRO A 319 10.67 26.76 -7.62
CA PRO A 319 10.85 27.87 -6.67
C PRO A 319 11.70 28.98 -7.28
N GLU A 320 11.35 30.25 -7.07
CA GLU A 320 12.07 31.38 -7.69
C GLU A 320 13.53 31.43 -7.20
N GLU A 321 13.74 31.13 -5.93
CA GLU A 321 15.05 31.05 -5.28
C GLU A 321 15.90 29.89 -5.79
N ALA A 322 15.28 28.84 -6.36
CA ALA A 322 15.95 27.68 -6.93
C ALA A 322 16.34 27.87 -8.41
N LYS A 323 15.96 28.98 -9.05
CA LYS A 323 16.28 29.25 -10.46
C LYS A 323 17.70 29.80 -10.67
N THR A 324 18.28 30.38 -9.62
CA THR A 324 19.61 31.00 -9.63
C THR A 324 20.33 30.64 -8.34
N ASN A 325 21.65 30.87 -8.26
CA ASN A 325 22.44 30.61 -7.05
C ASN A 325 22.47 29.12 -6.63
N VAL A 326 22.31 28.20 -7.58
CA VAL A 326 22.36 26.75 -7.33
C VAL A 326 23.83 26.31 -7.18
N LYS A 327 24.15 25.76 -6.01
CA LYS A 327 25.44 25.13 -5.69
C LYS A 327 25.45 23.67 -6.13
N GLN A 328 24.40 22.92 -5.80
CA GLN A 328 24.30 21.49 -6.12
C GLN A 328 22.90 21.13 -6.60
N LEU A 329 22.84 20.35 -7.67
CA LEU A 329 21.62 19.80 -8.25
C LEU A 329 21.48 18.32 -7.88
N GLY A 330 20.31 17.97 -7.34
CA GLY A 330 19.89 16.60 -7.09
C GLY A 330 18.59 16.30 -7.85
N VAL A 331 18.56 15.21 -8.63
CA VAL A 331 17.38 14.86 -9.44
C VAL A 331 16.96 13.43 -9.16
N GLY A 332 15.70 13.25 -8.75
CA GLY A 332 15.11 11.93 -8.51
C GLY A 332 14.21 11.46 -9.65
N TYR A 333 13.32 10.52 -9.35
CA TYR A 333 12.47 9.88 -10.37
C TYR A 333 11.53 10.87 -11.07
N GLU A 334 10.83 11.71 -10.30
CA GLU A 334 9.88 12.74 -10.79
C GLU A 334 9.90 13.98 -9.88
N HIS A 335 11.01 14.24 -9.21
CA HIS A 335 11.21 15.40 -8.34
C HIS A 335 12.65 15.89 -8.46
N ALA A 336 12.88 17.14 -8.09
CA ALA A 336 14.20 17.75 -8.03
C ALA A 336 14.40 18.41 -6.67
N VAL A 337 15.67 18.49 -6.29
CA VAL A 337 16.14 19.12 -5.07
C VAL A 337 17.38 19.93 -5.43
N VAL A 338 17.46 21.17 -4.98
CA VAL A 338 18.67 21.98 -5.12
C VAL A 338 19.16 22.43 -3.76
N LEU A 339 20.48 22.51 -3.64
CA LEU A 339 21.18 23.23 -2.60
C LEU A 339 21.69 24.53 -3.21
N THR A 340 21.38 25.66 -2.58
CA THR A 340 21.85 26.97 -3.00
C THR A 340 23.14 27.37 -2.28
N GLU A 341 23.89 28.34 -2.81
CA GLU A 341 25.18 28.78 -2.23
C GLU A 341 25.04 29.37 -0.82
N ASP A 342 23.84 29.83 -0.45
CA ASP A 342 23.50 30.30 0.89
C ASP A 342 23.08 29.17 1.85
N GLY A 343 23.24 27.90 1.45
CA GLY A 343 23.06 26.72 2.30
C GLY A 343 21.61 26.23 2.43
N HIS A 344 20.67 26.81 1.67
CA HIS A 344 19.26 26.43 1.71
C HIS A 344 18.94 25.30 0.72
N VAL A 345 17.98 24.46 1.09
CA VAL A 345 17.50 23.35 0.26
C VAL A 345 16.07 23.60 -0.19
N TYR A 346 15.84 23.44 -1.49
CA TYR A 346 14.52 23.55 -2.12
C TYR A 346 14.19 22.25 -2.83
N ALA A 347 12.97 21.73 -2.67
CA ALA A 347 12.51 20.51 -3.32
C ALA A 347 11.13 20.71 -3.96
N TRP A 348 10.94 20.22 -5.19
CA TRP A 348 9.68 20.33 -5.93
C TRP A 348 9.48 19.15 -6.90
N GLY A 349 8.26 19.02 -7.45
CA GLY A 349 7.85 17.90 -8.30
C GLY A 349 6.87 16.94 -7.61
N ASN A 350 6.93 15.66 -7.96
CA ASN A 350 6.05 14.62 -7.41
C ASN A 350 6.30 14.44 -5.89
N ASN A 351 5.22 14.32 -5.13
CA ASN A 351 5.24 14.18 -3.67
C ASN A 351 4.42 12.99 -3.15
N ASP A 352 4.07 12.00 -3.99
CA ASP A 352 3.28 10.83 -3.57
C ASP A 352 3.93 10.03 -2.44
N LEU A 353 5.26 10.05 -2.33
CA LEU A 353 6.07 9.41 -1.29
C LEU A 353 6.80 10.42 -0.41
N ARG A 354 6.30 11.67 -0.36
CA ARG A 354 6.84 12.76 0.47
C ARG A 354 8.22 13.27 0.05
N GLN A 355 8.57 13.14 -1.22
CA GLN A 355 9.88 13.53 -1.75
C GLN A 355 10.15 15.05 -1.69
N THR A 356 9.11 15.88 -1.57
CA THR A 356 9.25 17.34 -1.46
C THR A 356 8.96 17.86 -0.05
N GLU A 357 8.61 16.98 0.90
CA GLU A 357 8.36 17.35 2.30
C GLU A 357 9.67 17.39 3.11
N LEU A 358 10.35 18.53 3.08
CA LEU A 358 11.59 18.73 3.82
C LEU A 358 11.41 18.53 5.35
N PRO A 359 12.39 17.91 6.04
CA PRO A 359 12.29 17.62 7.46
C PRO A 359 12.37 18.90 8.31
N ARG A 360 11.65 18.90 9.43
CA ARG A 360 11.68 20.01 10.40
C ARG A 360 13.09 20.16 10.97
N GLY A 361 13.77 21.25 10.64
CA GLY A 361 15.15 21.53 11.06
C GLY A 361 16.08 21.83 9.88
N LEU A 362 15.80 21.30 8.69
CA LEU A 362 16.63 21.52 7.50
C LEU A 362 16.71 23.01 7.13
N SER A 363 15.59 23.73 7.25
CA SER A 363 15.52 25.16 6.92
C SER A 363 16.39 26.06 7.79
N ASN A 364 16.90 25.57 8.93
CA ASN A 364 17.77 26.33 9.84
C ASN A 364 19.21 25.76 9.86
N ALA A 365 19.47 24.66 9.16
CA ALA A 365 20.77 24.01 9.12
C ALA A 365 21.55 24.54 7.91
N ASN A 366 22.86 24.72 8.06
CA ASN A 366 23.73 25.03 6.94
C ASN A 366 24.13 23.71 6.25
N ILE A 367 23.58 23.46 5.05
CA ILE A 367 23.75 22.19 4.36
C ILE A 367 25.04 22.22 3.53
N LYS A 368 25.88 21.20 3.75
CA LYS A 368 27.13 21.02 3.03
C LYS A 368 26.87 20.38 1.67
N ASP A 369 26.22 19.22 1.67
CA ASP A 369 26.00 18.35 0.52
C ASP A 369 24.59 17.75 0.55
N ILE A 370 23.99 17.55 -0.64
CA ILE A 370 22.75 16.80 -0.82
C ILE A 370 23.01 15.53 -1.65
N PHE A 371 22.24 14.48 -1.38
CA PHE A 371 22.27 13.23 -2.13
C PHE A 371 20.85 12.84 -2.49
N VAL A 372 20.53 12.91 -3.77
CA VAL A 372 19.16 12.81 -4.28
C VAL A 372 19.15 11.97 -5.54
N ASP A 373 18.30 10.96 -5.52
CA ASP A 373 18.14 9.97 -6.57
C ASP A 373 16.68 9.47 -6.50
N SER A 374 16.35 8.39 -7.22
CA SER A 374 15.07 7.66 -7.26
C SER A 374 13.94 8.24 -6.40
N TYR A 375 13.85 7.91 -5.10
CA TYR A 375 12.77 8.36 -4.22
C TYR A 375 13.21 8.81 -2.81
N GLN A 376 14.48 8.63 -2.47
CA GLN A 376 15.06 8.87 -1.16
C GLN A 376 16.01 10.05 -1.27
N ASN A 377 15.91 10.96 -0.31
CA ASN A 377 16.70 12.17 -0.31
C ASN A 377 17.44 12.29 1.03
N PHE A 378 18.70 12.68 0.94
CA PHE A 378 19.60 12.87 2.07
C PHE A 378 20.27 14.24 1.94
N ALA A 379 20.51 14.89 3.08
CA ALA A 379 21.31 16.10 3.17
C ALA A 379 22.24 15.97 4.37
N VAL A 380 23.48 16.39 4.21
CA VAL A 380 24.50 16.40 5.26
C VAL A 380 24.81 17.84 5.61
N ASP A 381 24.66 18.21 6.87
CA ASP A 381 25.02 19.55 7.34
C ASP A 381 26.53 19.69 7.60
N GLU A 382 27.01 20.91 7.83
CA GLU A 382 28.43 21.17 8.14
C GLU A 382 28.91 20.50 9.44
N GLU A 383 27.99 20.08 10.31
CA GLU A 383 28.28 19.38 11.56
C GLU A 383 28.36 17.85 11.36
N GLY A 384 28.04 17.35 10.16
CA GLY A 384 28.02 15.94 9.79
C GLY A 384 26.71 15.21 10.15
N ASN A 385 25.66 15.92 10.54
CA ASN A 385 24.34 15.33 10.78
C ASN A 385 23.63 15.06 9.46
N VAL A 386 22.89 13.94 9.41
CA VAL A 386 22.13 13.55 8.22
C VAL A 386 20.64 13.85 8.39
N HIS A 387 20.10 14.59 7.44
CA HIS A 387 18.67 14.86 7.30
C HIS A 387 18.09 14.04 6.16
N THR A 388 16.99 13.32 6.41
CA THR A 388 16.40 12.41 5.42
C THR A 388 14.92 12.66 5.20
N TRP A 389 14.48 12.55 3.95
CA TRP A 389 13.06 12.64 3.58
C TRP A 389 12.77 11.87 2.28
N GLY A 390 11.51 11.86 1.85
CA GLY A 390 11.04 11.00 0.76
C GLY A 390 10.58 9.63 1.23
N ASN A 391 10.83 8.61 0.40
CA ASN A 391 10.26 7.27 0.60
C ASN A 391 10.88 6.56 1.81
N LYS A 392 10.09 6.37 2.87
CA LYS A 392 10.47 5.62 4.08
C LYS A 392 10.42 4.09 3.91
N GLY A 393 9.76 3.63 2.85
CA GLY A 393 9.46 2.22 2.62
C GLY A 393 8.01 1.86 2.97
N PHE A 394 7.72 0.57 2.80
CA PHE A 394 6.39 0.00 2.90
C PHE A 394 6.28 -0.93 4.13
N LEU A 395 5.55 -0.51 5.16
CA LEU A 395 5.48 -1.23 6.44
C LEU A 395 5.00 -2.67 6.31
N LEU A 396 4.02 -2.93 5.43
CA LEU A 396 3.50 -4.27 5.13
C LEU A 396 3.80 -4.71 3.69
N GLY A 397 4.83 -4.11 3.09
CA GLY A 397 5.20 -4.32 1.70
C GLY A 397 4.29 -3.58 0.73
N SER A 398 4.50 -3.82 -0.56
CA SER A 398 3.69 -3.25 -1.64
C SER A 398 2.99 -4.33 -2.46
N ASP A 399 2.00 -3.92 -3.27
CA ASP A 399 1.29 -4.80 -4.19
C ASP A 399 1.91 -4.86 -5.60
N GLU A 400 1.24 -5.56 -6.53
CA GLU A 400 1.67 -5.69 -7.93
C GLU A 400 1.62 -4.39 -8.75
N GLN A 401 1.02 -3.33 -8.20
CA GLN A 401 0.98 -1.99 -8.78
C GLN A 401 1.91 -1.03 -8.03
N GLY A 402 2.70 -1.53 -7.07
CA GLY A 402 3.61 -0.72 -6.26
C GLY A 402 2.91 0.21 -5.26
N ARG A 403 1.65 -0.07 -4.94
CA ARG A 403 0.88 0.69 -3.95
C ARG A 403 1.22 0.17 -2.55
N ASP A 404 1.18 1.05 -1.55
CA ASP A 404 1.39 0.66 -0.16
C ASP A 404 0.29 -0.32 0.30
N PHE A 405 0.71 -1.54 0.66
CA PHE A 405 -0.18 -2.64 0.96
C PHE A 405 -0.98 -2.41 2.25
N ILE A 406 -0.46 -1.65 3.22
CA ILE A 406 -1.22 -1.35 4.44
C ILE A 406 -2.45 -0.48 4.12
N ILE A 407 -2.32 0.45 3.18
CA ILE A 407 -3.43 1.30 2.73
C ILE A 407 -4.48 0.44 2.05
N GLN A 408 -4.07 -0.49 1.19
CA GLN A 408 -4.98 -1.45 0.56
C GLN A 408 -5.70 -2.32 1.59
N LEU A 409 -4.99 -2.78 2.63
CA LEU A 409 -5.55 -3.64 3.67
C LEU A 409 -6.58 -2.90 4.55
N ILE A 410 -6.31 -1.64 4.91
CA ILE A 410 -7.22 -0.77 5.70
C ILE A 410 -8.51 -0.51 4.92
N HIS A 411 -8.39 0.01 3.70
CA HIS A 411 -9.55 0.35 2.89
C HIS A 411 -10.29 -0.90 2.41
N GLY A 412 -9.57 -1.98 2.13
CA GLY A 412 -10.16 -3.28 1.83
C GLY A 412 -11.03 -3.84 2.95
N GLY A 413 -10.58 -3.67 4.20
CA GLY A 413 -11.35 -4.06 5.37
C GLY A 413 -12.61 -3.24 5.55
N LYS A 414 -12.56 -1.93 5.29
CA LYS A 414 -13.74 -1.06 5.33
C LYS A 414 -14.80 -1.55 4.36
N ILE A 415 -14.41 -1.90 3.13
CA ILE A 415 -15.34 -2.40 2.11
C ILE A 415 -15.91 -3.77 2.51
N THR A 416 -15.07 -4.76 2.82
CA THR A 416 -15.52 -6.12 3.20
C THR A 416 -16.46 -6.10 4.41
N LEU A 417 -16.13 -5.33 5.45
CA LEU A 417 -16.97 -5.20 6.65
C LEU A 417 -18.31 -4.51 6.34
N THR A 418 -18.32 -3.49 5.49
CA THR A 418 -19.54 -2.76 5.11
C THR A 418 -20.46 -3.62 4.24
N VAL A 419 -19.91 -4.32 3.24
CA VAL A 419 -20.71 -5.17 2.35
C VAL A 419 -21.38 -6.29 3.14
N GLY A 420 -20.64 -6.97 4.02
CA GLY A 420 -21.22 -7.99 4.89
C GLY A 420 -22.32 -7.45 5.79
N ALA A 421 -22.14 -6.24 6.34
CA ALA A 421 -23.09 -5.67 7.31
C ALA A 421 -24.40 -5.28 6.62
N VAL A 422 -24.31 -4.60 5.47
CA VAL A 422 -25.48 -4.18 4.70
C VAL A 422 -26.24 -5.39 4.15
N ALA A 423 -25.54 -6.39 3.60
CA ALA A 423 -26.16 -7.61 3.09
C ALA A 423 -26.98 -8.32 4.18
N VAL A 424 -26.42 -8.44 5.39
CA VAL A 424 -27.11 -9.08 6.51
C VAL A 424 -28.26 -8.26 7.04
N LEU A 425 -28.19 -6.93 7.02
CA LEU A 425 -29.33 -6.07 7.36
C LEU A 425 -30.48 -6.22 6.34
N ILE A 426 -30.19 -6.32 5.05
CA ILE A 426 -31.19 -6.59 4.01
C ILE A 426 -31.85 -7.97 4.27
N SER A 427 -31.02 -8.98 4.50
CA SER A 427 -31.45 -10.35 4.80
C SER A 427 -32.33 -10.42 6.05
N LEU A 428 -31.95 -9.67 7.09
CA LEU A 428 -32.71 -9.51 8.33
C LEU A 428 -34.10 -8.94 8.06
N VAL A 429 -34.19 -7.80 7.34
CA VAL A 429 -35.46 -7.12 7.08
C VAL A 429 -36.41 -8.04 6.32
N ILE A 430 -35.94 -8.71 5.27
CA ILE A 430 -36.76 -9.64 4.49
C ILE A 430 -37.11 -10.87 5.33
N GLY A 431 -36.13 -11.49 5.97
CA GLY A 431 -36.28 -12.73 6.71
C GLY A 431 -37.23 -12.60 7.90
N VAL A 432 -37.06 -11.55 8.71
CA VAL A 432 -37.93 -11.24 9.84
C VAL A 432 -39.35 -10.95 9.37
N THR A 433 -39.50 -10.11 8.35
CA THR A 433 -40.83 -9.75 7.85
C THR A 433 -41.54 -11.01 7.35
N VAL A 434 -40.95 -11.76 6.43
CA VAL A 434 -41.56 -12.98 5.85
C VAL A 434 -41.81 -14.05 6.91
N GLY A 435 -40.86 -14.29 7.82
CA GLY A 435 -40.99 -15.27 8.88
C GLY A 435 -42.10 -14.94 9.88
N LEU A 436 -42.24 -13.68 10.27
CA LEU A 436 -43.32 -13.20 11.15
C LEU A 436 -44.69 -13.37 10.49
N THR A 437 -44.86 -12.95 9.23
CA THR A 437 -46.14 -13.08 8.53
C THR A 437 -46.49 -14.55 8.32
N ALA A 438 -45.55 -15.37 7.86
CA ALA A 438 -45.78 -16.79 7.62
C ALA A 438 -46.16 -17.53 8.92
N GLY A 439 -45.37 -17.34 9.99
CA GLY A 439 -45.61 -18.02 11.26
C GLY A 439 -46.90 -17.55 11.97
N TYR A 440 -47.21 -16.25 11.94
CA TYR A 440 -48.39 -15.74 12.65
C TYR A 440 -49.70 -16.15 11.97
N PHE A 441 -49.83 -15.88 10.67
CA PHE A 441 -51.07 -16.11 9.93
C PHE A 441 -51.32 -17.59 9.61
N GLY A 442 -50.27 -18.39 9.41
CA GLY A 442 -50.40 -19.80 9.08
C GLY A 442 -51.16 -20.06 7.77
N GLY A 443 -51.54 -21.32 7.55
CA GLY A 443 -52.43 -21.73 6.45
C GLY A 443 -51.91 -21.36 5.06
N ARG A 444 -52.74 -20.69 4.25
CA ARG A 444 -52.42 -20.36 2.85
C ARG A 444 -51.29 -19.34 2.71
N ILE A 445 -51.22 -18.34 3.60
CA ILE A 445 -50.19 -17.28 3.56
C ILE A 445 -48.82 -17.90 3.85
N ASP A 446 -48.77 -18.72 4.89
CA ASP A 446 -47.57 -19.48 5.25
C ASP A 446 -47.09 -20.35 4.09
N ASN A 447 -47.99 -21.17 3.54
CA ASN A 447 -47.66 -22.06 2.43
C ASN A 447 -47.13 -21.29 1.20
N LEU A 448 -47.76 -20.18 0.81
CA LEU A 448 -47.30 -19.36 -0.32
C LEU A 448 -45.90 -18.78 -0.08
N LEU A 449 -45.69 -18.13 1.06
CA LEU A 449 -44.42 -17.47 1.39
C LEU A 449 -43.28 -18.48 1.56
N MET A 450 -43.53 -19.61 2.22
CA MET A 450 -42.53 -20.65 2.41
C MET A 450 -42.24 -21.40 1.12
N ARG A 451 -43.24 -21.60 0.25
CA ARG A 451 -43.00 -22.21 -1.06
C ARG A 451 -42.11 -21.33 -1.92
N PHE A 452 -42.30 -20.02 -1.90
CA PHE A 452 -41.39 -19.09 -2.56
C PHE A 452 -39.98 -19.13 -1.95
N ALA A 453 -39.87 -19.17 -0.62
CA ALA A 453 -38.58 -19.31 0.06
C ALA A 453 -37.85 -20.62 -0.28
N GLU A 454 -38.60 -21.73 -0.40
CA GLU A 454 -38.09 -23.05 -0.83
C GLU A 454 -37.59 -23.02 -2.27
N ILE A 455 -38.30 -22.35 -3.19
CA ILE A 455 -37.85 -22.17 -4.57
C ILE A 455 -36.51 -21.43 -4.59
N VAL A 456 -36.38 -20.31 -3.87
CA VAL A 456 -35.12 -19.56 -3.79
C VAL A 456 -34.00 -20.40 -3.17
N ALA A 457 -34.28 -21.12 -2.09
CA ALA A 457 -33.30 -21.97 -1.39
C ALA A 457 -32.92 -23.24 -2.18
N SER A 458 -33.69 -23.61 -3.20
CA SER A 458 -33.37 -24.76 -4.07
C SER A 458 -32.18 -24.49 -5.00
N PHE A 459 -31.86 -23.22 -5.25
CA PHE A 459 -30.69 -22.84 -6.05
C PHE A 459 -29.42 -22.92 -5.19
N PRO A 460 -28.32 -23.50 -5.70
CA PRO A 460 -27.02 -23.42 -5.05
C PRO A 460 -26.59 -21.95 -4.87
N PHE A 461 -26.28 -21.55 -3.64
CA PHE A 461 -26.04 -20.15 -3.28
C PHE A 461 -24.94 -19.50 -4.14
N LEU A 462 -23.76 -20.11 -4.21
CA LEU A 462 -22.61 -19.54 -4.93
C LEU A 462 -22.88 -19.45 -6.45
N PRO A 463 -23.30 -20.52 -7.16
CA PRO A 463 -23.69 -20.41 -8.55
C PRO A 463 -24.74 -19.32 -8.81
N PHE A 464 -25.77 -19.22 -7.97
CA PHE A 464 -26.82 -18.22 -8.17
C PHE A 464 -26.30 -16.79 -7.97
N ALA A 465 -25.48 -16.56 -6.93
CA ALA A 465 -24.84 -15.27 -6.69
C ALA A 465 -23.90 -14.87 -7.84
N ILE A 466 -23.09 -15.82 -8.35
CA ILE A 466 -22.19 -15.60 -9.49
C ILE A 466 -22.98 -15.25 -10.75
N THR A 467 -24.03 -16.01 -11.08
CA THR A 467 -24.86 -15.75 -12.26
C THR A 467 -25.52 -14.38 -12.17
N LEU A 468 -26.10 -14.03 -11.02
CA LEU A 468 -26.78 -12.75 -10.84
C LEU A 468 -25.80 -11.58 -10.86
N SER A 469 -24.62 -11.77 -10.27
CA SER A 469 -23.52 -10.82 -10.34
C SER A 469 -23.08 -10.58 -11.79
N ALA A 470 -22.77 -11.64 -12.53
CA ALA A 470 -22.33 -11.55 -13.91
C ALA A 470 -23.38 -10.88 -14.82
N LEU A 471 -24.67 -11.15 -14.60
CA LEU A 471 -25.76 -10.62 -15.40
C LEU A 471 -26.07 -9.15 -15.08
N LEU A 472 -26.07 -8.77 -13.80
CA LEU A 472 -26.45 -7.42 -13.36
C LEU A 472 -25.28 -6.40 -13.43
N MET A 473 -24.03 -6.86 -13.36
CA MET A 473 -22.86 -5.97 -13.36
C MET A 473 -22.62 -5.24 -14.68
N GLY A 474 -23.20 -5.70 -15.80
CA GLY A 474 -23.08 -5.02 -17.09
C GLY A 474 -23.77 -3.65 -17.13
N GLY A 475 -24.80 -3.44 -16.30
CA GLY A 475 -25.54 -2.17 -16.22
C GLY A 475 -24.99 -1.15 -15.22
N ALA A 476 -23.98 -1.53 -14.41
CA ALA A 476 -23.40 -0.64 -13.41
C ALA A 476 -22.27 0.19 -14.01
N THR A 477 -22.48 1.51 -14.13
CA THR A 477 -21.49 2.45 -14.69
C THR A 477 -20.53 2.98 -13.64
N THR A 478 -20.90 2.90 -12.35
CA THR A 478 -20.07 3.38 -11.25
C THR A 478 -19.70 2.26 -10.28
N GLU A 479 -18.55 2.43 -9.63
CA GLU A 479 -18.06 1.53 -8.59
C GLU A 479 -19.02 1.37 -7.41
N VAL A 480 -19.67 2.47 -7.01
CA VAL A 480 -20.66 2.47 -5.94
C VAL A 480 -21.86 1.61 -6.32
N GLN A 481 -22.33 1.68 -7.57
CA GLN A 481 -23.42 0.83 -8.05
C GLN A 481 -23.03 -0.65 -8.03
N ARG A 482 -21.81 -1.00 -8.47
CA ARG A 482 -21.31 -2.39 -8.42
C ARG A 482 -21.31 -2.93 -6.99
N MET A 483 -20.82 -2.12 -6.04
CA MET A 483 -20.79 -2.47 -4.63
C MET A 483 -22.21 -2.67 -4.04
N LEU A 484 -23.13 -1.76 -4.35
CA LEU A 484 -24.53 -1.85 -3.91
C LEU A 484 -25.23 -3.09 -4.49
N LEU A 485 -24.97 -3.44 -5.75
CA LEU A 485 -25.52 -4.66 -6.35
C LEU A 485 -25.07 -5.90 -5.58
N ILE A 486 -23.79 -6.01 -5.22
CA ILE A 486 -23.29 -7.14 -4.44
C ILE A 486 -23.97 -7.21 -3.06
N MET A 487 -24.10 -6.07 -2.37
CA MET A 487 -24.82 -6.00 -1.09
C MET A 487 -26.26 -6.50 -1.21
N ILE A 488 -26.96 -6.08 -2.27
CA ILE A 488 -28.35 -6.49 -2.55
C ILE A 488 -28.42 -7.99 -2.88
N ILE A 489 -27.54 -8.49 -3.77
CA ILE A 489 -27.49 -9.90 -4.15
C ILE A 489 -27.28 -10.76 -2.91
N LEU A 490 -26.27 -10.47 -2.09
CA LEU A 490 -25.97 -11.23 -0.88
C LEU A 490 -27.12 -11.18 0.15
N GLY A 491 -27.76 -10.02 0.31
CA GLY A 491 -28.88 -9.88 1.24
C GLY A 491 -30.15 -10.59 0.78
N VAL A 492 -30.52 -10.45 -0.49
CA VAL A 492 -31.74 -11.03 -1.09
C VAL A 492 -31.61 -12.55 -1.28
N LEU A 493 -30.40 -13.11 -1.33
CA LEU A 493 -30.23 -14.56 -1.43
C LEU A 493 -30.17 -15.25 -0.05
N SER A 494 -29.84 -14.54 1.02
CA SER A 494 -29.59 -15.15 2.34
C SER A 494 -30.80 -15.18 3.30
N TRP A 495 -31.90 -14.48 3.00
CA TRP A 495 -33.02 -14.32 3.95
C TRP A 495 -33.82 -15.61 4.23
N THR A 496 -33.80 -16.58 3.32
CA THR A 496 -34.67 -17.77 3.36
C THR A 496 -34.40 -18.67 4.56
N GLY A 497 -33.15 -18.76 5.02
CA GLY A 497 -32.78 -19.49 6.22
C GLY A 497 -33.35 -18.82 7.48
N LEU A 498 -33.15 -17.51 7.61
CA LEU A 498 -33.66 -16.73 8.74
C LEU A 498 -35.19 -16.73 8.81
N ALA A 499 -35.87 -16.59 7.66
CA ALA A 499 -37.34 -16.63 7.61
C ALA A 499 -37.90 -17.96 8.12
N ARG A 500 -37.28 -19.09 7.75
CA ARG A 500 -37.68 -20.43 8.22
C ARG A 500 -37.50 -20.59 9.72
N LEU A 501 -36.36 -20.13 10.26
CA LEU A 501 -36.08 -20.17 11.70
C LEU A 501 -37.08 -19.33 12.49
N ILE A 502 -37.32 -18.09 12.06
CA ILE A 502 -38.28 -17.19 12.70
C ILE A 502 -39.68 -17.77 12.61
N ARG A 503 -40.12 -18.24 11.44
CA ARG A 503 -41.43 -18.90 11.28
C ARG A 503 -41.63 -20.02 12.31
N GLY A 504 -40.66 -20.91 12.45
CA GLY A 504 -40.74 -22.03 13.40
C GLY A 504 -40.96 -21.55 14.84
N GLN A 505 -40.22 -20.53 15.26
CA GLN A 505 -40.36 -19.96 16.60
C GLN A 505 -41.72 -19.26 16.80
N ILE A 506 -42.19 -18.53 15.78
CA ILE A 506 -43.46 -17.81 15.84
C ILE A 506 -44.64 -18.78 15.93
N LEU A 507 -44.60 -19.92 15.24
CA LEU A 507 -45.62 -20.95 15.35
C LEU A 507 -45.76 -21.46 16.79
N SER A 508 -44.64 -21.62 17.51
CA SER A 508 -44.65 -22.00 18.92
C SER A 508 -45.14 -20.88 19.84
N GLU A 509 -44.65 -19.65 19.64
CA GLU A 509 -45.04 -18.51 20.48
C GLU A 509 -46.51 -18.11 20.32
N ARG A 510 -47.08 -18.29 19.12
CA ARG A 510 -48.49 -17.97 18.83
C ARG A 510 -49.49 -18.77 19.67
N GLU A 511 -49.13 -19.98 20.09
CA GLU A 511 -49.98 -20.88 20.87
C GLU A 511 -49.81 -20.70 22.39
N ARG A 512 -49.00 -19.74 22.86
CA ARG A 512 -48.83 -19.48 24.30
C ARG A 512 -50.03 -18.72 24.89
N ASP A 513 -50.31 -18.99 26.16
CA ASP A 513 -51.47 -18.44 26.90
C ASP A 513 -51.59 -16.92 26.84
N TYR A 514 -50.47 -16.19 26.92
CA TYR A 514 -50.49 -14.73 26.86
C TYR A 514 -50.93 -14.19 25.49
N VAL A 515 -50.63 -14.91 24.40
CA VAL A 515 -51.07 -14.56 23.04
C VAL A 515 -52.55 -14.89 22.85
N LEU A 516 -52.98 -16.05 23.35
CA LEU A 516 -54.39 -16.45 23.31
C LEU A 516 -55.27 -15.49 24.12
N ALA A 517 -54.83 -15.07 25.30
CA ALA A 517 -55.48 -14.06 26.11
C ALA A 517 -55.56 -12.70 25.40
N ALA A 518 -54.47 -12.24 24.77
CA ALA A 518 -54.47 -11.01 23.98
C ALA A 518 -55.45 -11.04 22.81
N LYS A 519 -55.59 -12.19 22.14
CA LYS A 519 -56.60 -12.41 21.08
C LYS A 519 -58.01 -12.38 21.64
N ALA A 520 -58.27 -13.01 22.78
CA ALA A 520 -59.57 -13.03 23.43
C ALA A 520 -60.03 -11.62 23.89
N LEU A 521 -59.08 -10.75 24.25
CA LEU A 521 -59.32 -9.35 24.58
C LEU A 521 -59.51 -8.44 23.36
N GLY A 522 -59.53 -8.99 22.14
CA GLY A 522 -59.79 -8.23 20.91
C GLY A 522 -58.64 -7.32 20.47
N ILE A 523 -57.41 -7.55 20.96
CA ILE A 523 -56.25 -6.74 20.57
C ILE A 523 -55.96 -6.95 19.07
N LYS A 524 -55.73 -5.85 18.34
CA LYS A 524 -55.45 -5.90 16.90
C LYS A 524 -54.22 -6.78 16.60
N GLN A 525 -54.33 -7.63 15.57
CA GLN A 525 -53.29 -8.59 15.18
C GLN A 525 -51.89 -7.97 14.98
N LYS A 526 -51.81 -6.79 14.32
CA LYS A 526 -50.54 -6.05 14.17
C LYS A 526 -49.90 -5.69 15.53
N HIS A 527 -50.72 -5.33 16.52
CA HIS A 527 -50.23 -5.04 17.87
C HIS A 527 -49.74 -6.31 18.56
N ILE A 528 -50.44 -7.44 18.38
CA ILE A 528 -50.02 -8.73 18.93
C ILE A 528 -48.65 -9.15 18.36
N ILE A 529 -48.47 -9.06 17.04
CA ILE A 529 -47.21 -9.41 16.38
C ILE A 529 -46.06 -8.57 16.91
N TRP A 530 -46.17 -7.24 16.90
CA TRP A 530 -45.03 -6.36 17.19
C TRP A 530 -44.78 -6.13 18.68
N ARG A 531 -45.80 -6.24 19.54
CA ARG A 531 -45.69 -5.91 20.97
C ARG A 531 -45.64 -7.12 21.89
N HIS A 532 -46.10 -8.29 21.43
CA HIS A 532 -46.10 -9.51 22.24
C HIS A 532 -45.18 -10.58 21.64
N ILE A 533 -45.33 -10.91 20.36
CA ILE A 533 -44.62 -12.06 19.78
C ILE A 533 -43.20 -11.71 19.32
N PHE A 534 -43.01 -10.63 18.57
CA PHE A 534 -41.68 -10.24 18.06
C PHE A 534 -40.66 -10.01 19.19
N PRO A 535 -41.00 -9.32 20.29
CA PRO A 535 -40.10 -9.19 21.44
C PRO A 535 -39.73 -10.53 22.08
N ALA A 536 -40.58 -11.54 22.02
CA ALA A 536 -40.29 -12.87 22.56
C ALA A 536 -39.26 -13.63 21.71
N VAL A 537 -39.18 -13.37 20.40
CA VAL A 537 -38.24 -14.03 19.49
C VAL A 537 -37.01 -13.20 19.18
N ILE A 538 -36.91 -11.95 19.64
CA ILE A 538 -35.83 -11.04 19.26
C ILE A 538 -34.43 -11.60 19.57
N SER A 539 -34.31 -12.42 20.62
CA SER A 539 -33.06 -13.10 20.97
C SER A 539 -32.54 -13.99 19.85
N ILE A 540 -33.42 -14.78 19.20
CA ILE A 540 -33.02 -15.64 18.09
C ILE A 540 -32.59 -14.80 16.88
N VAL A 541 -33.22 -13.65 16.69
CA VAL A 541 -32.95 -12.73 15.60
C VAL A 541 -31.56 -12.11 15.77
N ILE A 542 -31.21 -11.63 16.97
CA ILE A 542 -29.90 -11.01 17.22
C ILE A 542 -28.77 -12.04 17.10
N VAL A 543 -28.95 -13.25 17.61
CA VAL A 543 -27.95 -14.33 17.47
C VAL A 543 -27.73 -14.68 15.99
N ASN A 544 -28.82 -14.87 15.22
CA ASN A 544 -28.69 -15.17 13.80
C ASN A 544 -28.13 -13.99 12.99
N LEU A 545 -28.36 -12.75 13.41
CA LEU A 545 -27.74 -11.57 12.79
C LEU A 545 -26.22 -11.65 12.88
N THR A 546 -25.67 -11.99 14.06
CA THR A 546 -24.22 -12.10 14.24
C THR A 546 -23.60 -13.23 13.41
N ILE A 547 -24.19 -14.43 13.47
CA ILE A 547 -23.71 -15.58 12.68
C ILE A 547 -23.85 -15.31 11.18
N GLY A 548 -24.98 -14.73 10.77
CA GLY A 548 -25.22 -14.31 9.40
C GLY A 548 -24.18 -13.30 8.93
N TYR A 549 -23.78 -12.35 9.78
CA TYR A 549 -22.77 -11.36 9.44
C TYR A 549 -21.41 -11.99 9.15
N ALA A 550 -20.96 -12.92 9.99
CA ALA A 550 -19.74 -13.69 9.72
C ALA A 550 -19.84 -14.48 8.41
N GLY A 551 -20.98 -15.15 8.16
CA GLY A 551 -21.23 -15.90 6.94
C GLY A 551 -21.24 -15.02 5.68
N SER A 552 -21.88 -13.85 5.75
CA SER A 552 -21.92 -12.90 4.63
C SER A 552 -20.56 -12.28 4.34
N LEU A 553 -19.75 -12.01 5.37
CA LEU A 553 -18.39 -11.53 5.23
C LEU A 553 -17.52 -12.54 4.48
N LEU A 554 -17.57 -13.82 4.89
CA LEU A 554 -16.84 -14.90 4.21
C LEU A 554 -17.32 -15.11 2.76
N THR A 555 -18.62 -14.98 2.54
CA THR A 555 -19.22 -15.13 1.21
C THR A 555 -18.82 -13.98 0.29
N GLU A 556 -18.84 -12.73 0.78
CA GLU A 556 -18.33 -11.58 0.04
C GLU A 556 -16.86 -11.78 -0.33
N ALA A 557 -16.03 -12.15 0.65
CA ALA A 557 -14.60 -12.38 0.42
C ALA A 557 -14.38 -13.48 -0.63
N GLY A 558 -15.16 -14.57 -0.56
CA GLY A 558 -15.11 -15.66 -1.54
C GLY A 558 -15.55 -15.26 -2.95
N LEU A 559 -16.64 -14.50 -3.09
CA LEU A 559 -17.08 -13.99 -4.40
C LEU A 559 -16.09 -12.99 -4.99
N SER A 560 -15.57 -12.08 -4.17
CA SER A 560 -14.54 -11.11 -4.57
C SER A 560 -13.24 -11.80 -4.98
N PHE A 561 -12.84 -12.87 -4.27
CA PHE A 561 -11.71 -13.72 -4.65
C PHE A 561 -11.91 -14.43 -6.00
N LEU A 562 -13.15 -14.83 -6.31
CA LEU A 562 -13.50 -15.46 -7.60
C LEU A 562 -13.72 -14.44 -8.73
N GLY A 563 -13.61 -13.13 -8.45
CA GLY A 563 -13.84 -12.09 -9.44
C GLY A 563 -15.32 -11.81 -9.73
N PHE A 564 -16.25 -12.22 -8.85
CA PHE A 564 -17.69 -11.91 -8.94
C PHE A 564 -18.18 -11.05 -7.76
N GLY A 565 -17.27 -10.56 -6.93
CA GLY A 565 -17.56 -9.59 -5.87
C GLY A 565 -17.07 -8.20 -6.25
N VAL A 566 -16.56 -7.47 -5.25
CA VAL A 566 -16.06 -6.11 -5.42
C VAL A 566 -14.86 -6.13 -6.35
N GLN A 567 -14.94 -5.37 -7.45
CA GLN A 567 -13.90 -5.31 -8.47
C GLN A 567 -12.87 -4.22 -8.19
N LYS A 568 -11.68 -4.38 -8.77
CA LYS A 568 -10.69 -3.30 -8.88
C LYS A 568 -11.32 -2.11 -9.65
N PRO A 569 -11.00 -0.85 -9.31
CA PRO A 569 -9.84 -0.41 -8.50
C PRO A 569 -10.07 -0.36 -6.99
N ASN A 570 -11.29 -0.58 -6.49
CA ASN A 570 -11.57 -0.57 -5.05
C ASN A 570 -10.98 -1.80 -4.36
N PRO A 571 -10.24 -1.65 -3.25
CA PRO A 571 -9.79 -2.81 -2.50
C PRO A 571 -10.94 -3.43 -1.69
N SER A 572 -10.97 -4.75 -1.63
CA SER A 572 -11.66 -5.55 -0.62
C SER A 572 -10.72 -6.66 -0.16
N TRP A 573 -10.86 -7.20 1.05
CA TRP A 573 -9.96 -8.29 1.45
C TRP A 573 -10.09 -9.51 0.53
N GLY A 574 -11.29 -9.78 0.02
CA GLY A 574 -11.52 -10.84 -0.96
C GLY A 574 -10.83 -10.61 -2.29
N ASN A 575 -10.88 -9.38 -2.83
CA ASN A 575 -10.24 -9.13 -4.13
C ASN A 575 -8.71 -8.97 -4.03
N ILE A 576 -8.18 -8.56 -2.87
CA ILE A 576 -6.73 -8.58 -2.62
C ILE A 576 -6.22 -10.03 -2.66
N LEU A 577 -7.01 -10.97 -2.13
CA LEU A 577 -6.67 -12.39 -2.14
C LEU A 577 -6.62 -13.00 -3.55
N THR A 578 -7.17 -12.37 -4.60
CA THR A 578 -7.08 -12.91 -5.97
C THR A 578 -5.62 -13.08 -6.39
N ALA A 579 -4.71 -12.26 -5.84
CA ALA A 579 -3.27 -12.38 -6.05
C ALA A 579 -2.73 -13.77 -5.69
N ALA A 580 -3.35 -14.47 -4.74
CA ALA A 580 -2.97 -15.82 -4.34
C ALA A 580 -3.26 -16.91 -5.40
N GLN A 581 -3.93 -16.56 -6.51
CA GLN A 581 -4.10 -17.47 -7.65
C GLN A 581 -2.81 -17.63 -8.46
N ASP A 582 -1.86 -16.69 -8.34
CA ASP A 582 -0.54 -16.79 -8.95
C ASP A 582 0.44 -17.55 -8.03
N VAL A 583 1.04 -18.62 -8.58
CA VAL A 583 2.01 -19.46 -7.87
C VAL A 583 3.23 -18.66 -7.41
N ASN A 584 3.64 -17.64 -8.16
CA ASN A 584 4.77 -16.78 -7.78
C ASN A 584 4.46 -15.95 -6.53
N VAL A 585 3.21 -15.47 -6.41
CA VAL A 585 2.76 -14.71 -5.23
C VAL A 585 2.79 -15.59 -3.99
N ILE A 586 2.32 -16.83 -4.09
CA ILE A 586 2.32 -17.76 -2.95
C ILE A 586 3.75 -18.06 -2.48
N ARG A 587 4.69 -18.22 -3.42
CA ARG A 587 6.08 -18.57 -3.12
C ARG A 587 6.91 -17.41 -2.58
N THR A 588 6.73 -16.20 -3.11
CA THR A 588 7.67 -15.09 -2.88
C THR A 588 7.04 -13.94 -2.10
N TYR A 589 5.75 -13.64 -2.32
CA TYR A 589 5.11 -12.41 -1.82
C TYR A 589 4.07 -12.73 -0.74
N TRP A 590 4.53 -13.36 0.35
CA TRP A 590 3.66 -13.90 1.40
C TRP A 590 2.71 -12.86 2.03
N TRP A 591 3.14 -11.61 2.17
CA TRP A 591 2.34 -10.53 2.77
C TRP A 591 1.06 -10.26 1.98
N ARG A 592 1.08 -10.48 0.65
CA ARG A 592 -0.05 -10.20 -0.24
C ARG A 592 -1.26 -11.10 -0.01
N TRP A 593 -1.07 -12.31 0.54
CA TRP A 593 -2.16 -13.26 0.77
C TRP A 593 -2.35 -13.63 2.24
N ILE A 594 -1.27 -13.72 3.02
CA ILE A 594 -1.36 -14.07 4.45
C ILE A 594 -2.07 -12.96 5.23
N LEU A 595 -1.69 -11.70 5.02
CA LEU A 595 -2.26 -10.58 5.78
C LEU A 595 -3.77 -10.38 5.55
N PRO A 596 -4.29 -10.31 4.31
CA PRO A 596 -5.73 -10.23 4.09
C PRO A 596 -6.46 -11.51 4.57
N GLY A 597 -5.83 -12.68 4.44
CA GLY A 597 -6.37 -13.94 5.00
C GLY A 597 -6.52 -13.92 6.51
N ILE A 598 -5.50 -13.44 7.24
CA ILE A 598 -5.54 -13.26 8.70
C ILE A 598 -6.59 -12.21 9.08
N ALA A 599 -6.73 -11.14 8.31
CA ALA A 599 -7.73 -10.11 8.56
C ALA A 599 -9.16 -10.65 8.45
N ILE A 600 -9.47 -11.40 7.39
CA ILE A 600 -10.75 -12.10 7.20
C ILE A 600 -10.98 -13.11 8.34
N LEU A 601 -9.99 -13.95 8.63
CA LEU A 601 -10.08 -14.96 9.68
C LEU A 601 -10.39 -14.32 11.04
N THR A 602 -9.64 -13.28 11.40
CA THR A 602 -9.79 -12.59 12.67
C THR A 602 -11.14 -11.88 12.75
N ALA A 603 -11.63 -11.27 11.67
CA ALA A 603 -12.95 -10.65 11.62
C ALA A 603 -14.07 -11.68 11.81
N ALA A 604 -14.05 -12.74 11.00
CA ALA A 604 -15.06 -13.80 11.03
C ALA A 604 -15.07 -14.52 12.38
N LEU A 605 -13.90 -14.88 12.91
CA LEU A 605 -13.78 -15.52 14.22
C LEU A 605 -14.30 -14.60 15.33
N SER A 606 -13.93 -13.33 15.32
CA SER A 606 -14.38 -12.37 16.33
C SER A 606 -15.91 -12.25 16.38
N ILE A 607 -16.55 -12.17 15.20
CA ILE A 607 -18.02 -12.09 15.09
C ILE A 607 -18.67 -13.40 15.55
N ASN A 608 -18.12 -14.56 15.18
CA ASN A 608 -18.65 -15.86 15.61
C ASN A 608 -18.57 -16.04 17.13
N LEU A 609 -17.44 -15.68 17.75
CA LEU A 609 -17.29 -15.73 19.21
C LEU A 609 -18.30 -14.81 19.92
N ILE A 610 -18.56 -13.63 19.36
CA ILE A 610 -19.60 -12.73 19.87
C ILE A 610 -20.98 -13.39 19.74
N GLY A 611 -21.29 -14.00 18.60
CA GLY A 611 -22.59 -14.64 18.35
C GLY A 611 -22.86 -15.83 19.26
N ASP A 612 -21.87 -16.70 19.44
CA ASP A 612 -21.97 -17.87 20.33
C ASP A 612 -22.13 -17.43 21.79
N ALA A 613 -21.33 -16.48 22.25
CA ALA A 613 -21.45 -15.97 23.61
C ALA A 613 -22.78 -15.24 23.84
N LEU A 614 -23.32 -14.55 22.82
CA LEU A 614 -24.62 -13.93 22.91
C LEU A 614 -25.72 -14.98 23.01
N ARG A 615 -25.63 -16.06 22.22
CA ARG A 615 -26.54 -17.21 22.31
C ARG A 615 -26.53 -17.82 23.71
N ASP A 616 -25.35 -18.07 24.28
CA ASP A 616 -25.21 -18.64 25.63
C ASP A 616 -25.77 -17.72 26.72
N ALA A 617 -25.58 -16.40 26.56
CA ALA A 617 -26.07 -15.41 27.51
C ALA A 617 -27.60 -15.23 27.47
N MET A 618 -28.21 -15.50 26.30
CA MET A 618 -29.65 -15.40 26.08
C MET A 618 -30.39 -16.72 26.33
N ASP A 619 -29.69 -17.85 26.52
CA ASP A 619 -30.32 -19.13 26.86
C ASP A 619 -30.81 -19.13 28.33
N PRO A 620 -32.13 -19.24 28.57
CA PRO A 620 -32.69 -19.27 29.92
C PRO A 620 -32.28 -20.52 30.72
N LYS A 621 -31.95 -21.64 30.08
CA LYS A 621 -31.58 -22.89 30.79
C LYS A 621 -30.22 -22.84 31.46
N ASN A 622 -29.35 -21.94 31.04
CA ASN A 622 -28.06 -21.69 31.70
C ASN A 622 -28.20 -20.90 33.01
N ALA A 623 -29.41 -20.41 33.37
CA ALA A 623 -29.68 -19.79 34.66
C ALA A 623 -29.88 -20.80 35.80
N GLU A 624 -30.21 -22.05 35.47
CA GLU A 624 -30.59 -23.10 36.43
C GLU A 624 -29.43 -24.06 36.78
N ARG A 625 -28.27 -23.91 36.14
CA ARG A 625 -27.03 -24.65 36.40
C ARG A 625 -25.99 -23.73 37.01
#